data_AF-Q9FGB4-F1
#
_entry.id   AF-Q9FGB4-F1
#
_cell.length_a   1.000
_cell.length_b   1.000
_cell.length_c   1.000
_cell.angle_alpha   90.00
_cell.angle_beta   90.00
_cell.angle_gamma   90.00
#
_symmetry.space_group_name_H-M   'P 1'
#
loop_
_entity.id
_entity.type
_entity.pdbx_description
1 polymer ?
#
loop_
_entity_poly.entity_id
_entity_poly.type
_entity_poly.pdbx_seq_one_letter_code
_entity_poly.pdbx_strand_id
1 'polypeptide(L)'
;MVRDKSGDIMVAAFPEIFIPAPILAKIVSYVAEDGVDALKPLVMAGPTFKAAVYSKETLICVRIDKSRYFMWWSMPHSIYYHFFTKCLEANNPHALKAIMYKPIAYENFAAKCYRSTLWAELYGEHEG
;
A
#
# COMPACT_ATOMS: atom_id res chain seq x y z
N MET A 1 19.77 30.58 -5.49
CA MET A 1 20.61 29.94 -4.45
C MET A 1 21.33 31.04 -3.70
N VAL A 2 21.08 31.18 -2.39
CA VAL A 2 21.70 32.22 -1.55
C VAL A 2 22.86 31.56 -0.79
N ARG A 3 24.08 32.07 -0.97
CA ARG A 3 25.28 31.63 -0.25
C ARG A 3 25.62 32.67 0.80
N ASP A 4 26.10 32.24 1.96
CA ASP A 4 26.66 33.17 2.94
C ASP A 4 28.10 33.59 2.54
N LYS A 5 28.68 34.53 3.28
CA LYS A 5 30.00 35.10 2.97
C LYS A 5 31.18 34.14 3.23
N SER A 6 30.95 32.97 3.83
CA SER A 6 31.94 31.93 4.14
C SER A 6 31.97 30.80 3.11
N GLY A 7 30.96 30.70 2.24
CA GLY A 7 30.88 29.65 1.22
C GLY A 7 30.30 28.33 1.74
N ASP A 8 29.84 28.28 2.99
CA ASP A 8 29.17 27.11 3.56
C ASP A 8 27.74 26.98 3.03
N ILE A 9 27.36 25.73 2.73
CA ILE A 9 25.99 25.39 2.35
C ILE A 9 25.16 25.49 3.62
N MET A 10 24.34 26.54 3.74
CA MET A 10 23.31 26.63 4.76
C MET A 10 22.25 25.56 4.49
N VAL A 11 22.46 24.35 5.00
CA VAL A 11 21.41 23.36 5.17
C VAL A 11 20.52 23.92 6.27
N ALA A 12 19.34 24.42 5.91
CA ALA A 12 18.36 24.87 6.90
C ALA A 12 18.13 23.73 7.89
N ALA A 13 18.60 23.90 9.12
CA ALA A 13 18.33 22.99 10.20
C ALA A 13 16.84 23.13 10.53
N PHE A 14 16.01 22.26 9.97
CA PHE A 14 14.63 22.15 10.38
C PHE A 14 14.65 21.65 11.84
N PRO A 15 14.00 22.34 12.78
CA PRO A 15 13.84 21.80 14.13
C PRO A 15 13.16 20.43 14.02
N GLU A 16 13.65 19.44 14.77
CA GLU A 16 12.99 18.14 14.88
C GLU A 16 11.57 18.38 15.44
N ILE A 17 10.57 18.32 14.55
CA ILE A 17 9.18 18.43 14.94
C ILE A 17 8.79 17.13 15.62
N PHE A 18 8.58 17.17 16.94
CA PHE A 18 8.01 16.05 17.66
C PHE A 18 6.50 15.98 17.42
N ILE A 19 6.05 14.92 16.75
CA ILE A 19 4.62 14.62 16.57
C ILE A 19 4.27 13.44 17.49
N PRO A 20 3.33 13.60 18.44
CA PRO A 20 2.85 12.50 19.26
C PRO A 20 2.31 11.34 18.41
N ALA A 21 2.63 10.10 18.79
CA ALA A 21 2.27 8.91 18.02
C ALA A 21 0.76 8.80 17.67
N PRO A 22 -0.19 9.13 18.56
CA PRO A 22 -1.62 9.10 18.21
C PRO A 22 -2.01 10.12 17.13
N ILE A 23 -1.40 11.30 17.17
CA ILE A 23 -1.64 12.36 16.17
C ILE A 23 -1.06 11.92 14.84
N LEU A 24 0.16 11.37 14.84
CA LEU A 24 0.78 10.85 13.63
C LEU A 24 -0.04 9.72 13.02
N ALA A 25 -0.54 8.77 13.83
CA ALA A 25 -1.44 7.72 13.37
C ALA A 25 -2.69 8.29 12.69
N LYS A 26 -3.29 9.36 13.25
CA LYS A 26 -4.45 10.02 12.66
C LYS A 26 -4.14 10.73 11.34
N ILE A 27 -2.96 11.36 11.23
CA ILE A 27 -2.52 11.95 9.96
C ILE A 27 -2.35 10.86 8.90
N VAL A 28 -1.64 9.78 9.26
CA VAL A 28 -1.39 8.66 8.35
C VAL A 28 -2.68 7.94 7.97
N SER A 29 -3.68 7.87 8.85
CA SER A 29 -4.98 7.30 8.53
C SER A 29 -5.70 8.06 7.42
N TYR A 30 -5.60 9.40 7.38
CA TYR A 30 -6.13 10.19 6.28
C TYR A 30 -5.38 9.94 4.97
N VAL A 31 -4.04 9.86 5.02
CA VAL A 31 -3.23 9.47 3.84
C VAL A 31 -3.61 8.08 3.33
N ALA A 32 -3.98 7.17 4.23
CA ALA A 32 -4.38 5.81 3.88
C ALA A 32 -5.70 5.72 3.08
N GLU A 33 -6.53 6.78 3.11
CA GLU A 33 -7.72 6.87 2.26
C GLU A 33 -7.35 6.97 0.77
N ASP A 34 -6.16 7.45 0.45
CA ASP A 34 -5.61 7.46 -0.92
C ASP A 34 -5.13 6.09 -1.40
N GLY A 35 -5.11 5.11 -0.51
CA GLY A 35 -4.74 3.73 -0.78
C GLY A 35 -3.30 3.42 -0.36
N VAL A 36 -2.91 2.16 -0.56
CA VAL A 36 -1.64 1.64 -0.03
C VAL A 36 -0.41 2.28 -0.65
N ASP A 37 -0.49 2.73 -1.91
CA ASP A 37 0.65 3.35 -2.58
C ASP A 37 1.05 4.69 -1.92
N ALA A 38 0.09 5.42 -1.35
CA ALA A 38 0.35 6.64 -0.58
C ALA A 38 1.09 6.37 0.74
N LEU A 39 1.03 5.13 1.27
CA LEU A 39 1.69 4.75 2.51
C LEU A 39 3.14 4.29 2.31
N LYS A 40 3.54 3.92 1.08
CA LYS A 40 4.90 3.41 0.80
C LYS A 40 6.00 4.40 1.19
N PRO A 41 5.93 5.71 0.85
CA PRO A 41 6.95 6.66 1.26
C PRO A 41 7.06 6.79 2.78
N LEU A 42 5.94 6.69 3.50
CA LEU A 42 5.90 6.78 4.96
C LEU A 42 6.58 5.56 5.61
N VAL A 43 6.38 4.36 5.07
CA VAL A 43 7.10 3.16 5.54
C VAL A 43 8.62 3.32 5.32
N MET A 44 9.03 3.94 4.21
CA MET A 44 10.44 4.21 3.91
C MET A 44 11.05 5.34 4.74
N ALA A 45 10.24 6.29 5.22
CA ALA A 45 10.68 7.43 6.02
C ALA A 45 11.23 7.05 7.40
N GLY A 46 10.89 5.87 7.91
CA GLY A 46 11.52 5.29 9.10
C GLY A 46 10.58 4.61 10.08
N PRO A 47 11.11 4.13 11.22
CA PRO A 47 10.36 3.33 12.19
C PRO A 47 9.12 4.01 12.77
N THR A 48 9.19 5.32 13.03
CA THR A 48 8.09 6.11 13.59
C THR A 48 6.88 6.15 12.65
N PHE A 49 7.12 6.44 11.37
CA PHE A 49 6.06 6.44 10.35
C PHE A 49 5.57 5.03 10.03
N LYS A 50 6.47 4.04 10.01
CA LYS A 50 6.08 2.63 9.89
C LYS A 50 5.13 2.22 11.02
N ALA A 51 5.41 2.59 12.27
CA ALA A 51 4.51 2.31 13.39
C ALA A 51 3.13 2.98 13.21
N ALA A 52 3.09 4.21 12.70
CA ALA A 52 1.84 4.91 12.39
C ALA A 52 1.04 4.22 11.25
N VAL A 53 1.73 3.75 10.20
CA VAL A 53 1.11 2.97 9.10
C VAL A 53 0.47 1.68 9.60
N TYR A 54 1.12 0.99 10.54
CA TYR A 54 0.62 -0.25 11.13
C TYR A 54 -0.25 -0.03 12.38
N SER A 55 -0.62 1.20 12.69
CA SER A 55 -1.55 1.48 13.78
C SER A 55 -2.95 0.98 13.46
N LYS A 56 -3.73 0.64 14.49
CA LYS A 56 -5.14 0.24 14.32
C LYS A 56 -5.95 1.33 13.61
N GLU A 57 -5.69 2.60 13.92
CA GLU A 57 -6.33 3.77 13.31
C GLU A 57 -6.16 3.79 11.78
N THR A 58 -4.95 3.49 11.29
CA THR A 58 -4.66 3.42 9.85
C THR A 58 -5.20 2.15 9.22
N LEU A 59 -4.97 0.99 9.87
CA LEU A 59 -5.31 -0.31 9.30
C LEU A 59 -6.82 -0.51 9.12
N ILE A 60 -7.66 0.09 9.98
CA ILE A 60 -9.12 -0.04 9.86
C ILE A 60 -9.68 0.75 8.67
N CYS A 61 -9.06 1.86 8.27
CA CYS A 61 -9.60 2.77 7.26
C CYS A 61 -8.87 2.73 5.90
N VAL A 62 -7.67 2.14 5.83
CA VAL A 62 -6.89 2.08 4.59
C VAL A 62 -7.72 1.52 3.43
N ARG A 63 -7.75 2.27 2.32
CA ARG A 63 -8.51 1.97 1.11
C ARG A 63 -7.78 0.99 0.21
N ILE A 64 -7.60 -0.25 0.69
CA ILE A 64 -6.92 -1.31 -0.09
C ILE A 64 -7.68 -1.63 -1.39
N ASP A 65 -9.00 -1.40 -1.43
CA ASP A 65 -9.86 -1.60 -2.60
C ASP A 65 -9.51 -0.71 -3.80
N LYS A 66 -8.76 0.38 -3.59
CA LYS A 66 -8.23 1.21 -4.68
C LYS A 66 -7.23 0.44 -5.57
N SER A 67 -6.61 -0.62 -5.05
CA SER A 67 -5.79 -1.51 -5.86
C SER A 67 -6.67 -2.50 -6.63
N ARG A 68 -6.48 -2.59 -7.95
CA ARG A 68 -7.17 -3.58 -8.81
C ARG A 68 -6.92 -5.03 -8.39
N TYR A 69 -5.85 -5.28 -7.65
CA TYR A 69 -5.41 -6.62 -7.24
C TYR A 69 -5.62 -6.88 -5.74
N PHE A 70 -6.33 -6.02 -5.02
CA PHE A 70 -6.44 -6.15 -3.55
C PHE A 70 -7.01 -7.49 -3.07
N MET A 71 -7.88 -8.12 -3.86
CA MET A 71 -8.41 -9.45 -3.54
C MET A 71 -7.32 -10.53 -3.53
N TRP A 72 -6.29 -10.39 -4.38
CA TRP A 72 -5.11 -11.27 -4.41
C TRP A 72 -4.21 -11.12 -3.19
N TRP A 73 -4.33 -10.04 -2.44
CA TRP A 73 -3.50 -9.82 -1.27
C TRP A 73 -3.84 -10.75 -0.11
N SER A 74 -5.00 -11.40 -0.16
CA SER A 74 -5.37 -12.49 0.75
C SER A 74 -4.62 -13.81 0.52
N MET A 75 -3.72 -13.87 -0.48
CA MET A 75 -2.93 -15.08 -0.79
C MET A 75 -1.58 -15.05 -0.09
N PRO A 76 -1.13 -16.16 0.51
CA PRO A 76 0.15 -16.22 1.24
C PRO A 76 1.38 -15.82 0.42
N HIS A 77 1.34 -16.00 -0.90
CA HIS A 77 2.43 -15.65 -1.82
C HIS A 77 2.37 -14.19 -2.32
N SER A 78 1.38 -13.40 -1.90
CA SER A 78 1.33 -11.97 -2.23
C SER A 78 2.37 -11.21 -1.41
N ILE A 79 3.08 -10.28 -2.04
CA ILE A 79 3.99 -9.36 -1.34
C ILE A 79 3.25 -8.49 -0.31
N TYR A 80 1.94 -8.29 -0.48
CA TYR A 80 1.08 -7.54 0.44
C TYR A 80 0.39 -8.42 1.48
N TYR A 81 0.65 -9.73 1.51
CA TYR A 81 -0.05 -10.66 2.39
C TYR A 81 0.05 -10.29 3.86
N HIS A 82 1.25 -9.95 4.33
CA HIS A 82 1.44 -9.54 5.72
C HIS A 82 0.62 -8.29 6.07
N PHE A 83 0.67 -7.27 5.20
CA PHE A 83 -0.10 -6.04 5.39
C PHE A 83 -1.61 -6.30 5.37
N PHE A 84 -2.07 -7.16 4.45
CA PHE A 84 -3.47 -7.56 4.34
C PHE A 84 -3.96 -8.28 5.61
N THR A 85 -3.18 -9.21 6.16
CA THR A 85 -3.51 -9.90 7.41
C THR A 85 -3.65 -8.91 8.57
N LYS A 86 -2.79 -7.88 8.63
CA LYS A 86 -2.92 -6.80 9.62
C LYS A 86 -4.19 -5.96 9.44
N CYS A 87 -4.59 -5.69 8.20
CA CYS A 87 -5.89 -5.05 7.93
C CYS A 87 -7.05 -5.94 8.38
N LEU A 88 -6.95 -7.26 8.19
CA LEU A 88 -7.97 -8.22 8.61
C LEU A 88 -8.09 -8.29 10.14
N GLU A 89 -6.95 -8.39 10.86
CA GLU A 89 -6.90 -8.31 12.33
C GLU A 89 -7.54 -7.02 12.86
N ALA A 90 -7.42 -5.91 12.12
CA ALA A 90 -8.00 -4.62 12.46
C ALA A 90 -9.48 -4.46 12.07
N ASN A 91 -10.12 -5.51 11.52
CA ASN A 91 -11.50 -5.48 10.99
C ASN A 91 -11.70 -4.46 9.85
N ASN A 92 -10.71 -4.30 8.98
CA ASN A 92 -10.86 -3.47 7.79
C ASN A 92 -12.00 -4.01 6.89
N PRO A 93 -12.99 -3.19 6.52
CA PRO A 93 -14.16 -3.65 5.77
C PRO A 93 -13.81 -4.16 4.37
N HIS A 94 -12.77 -3.61 3.74
CA HIS A 94 -12.31 -4.06 2.43
C HIS A 94 -11.55 -5.38 2.51
N ALA A 95 -10.79 -5.61 3.58
CA ALA A 95 -10.11 -6.89 3.81
C ALA A 95 -11.13 -8.01 4.07
N LEU A 96 -12.16 -7.73 4.89
CA LEU A 96 -13.28 -8.65 5.13
C LEU A 96 -14.02 -8.97 3.82
N LYS A 97 -14.31 -7.93 3.01
CA LYS A 97 -14.92 -8.11 1.68
C LYS A 97 -14.05 -9.01 0.78
N ALA A 98 -12.74 -8.78 0.73
CA ALA A 98 -11.83 -9.58 -0.08
C ALA A 98 -11.83 -11.07 0.32
N ILE A 99 -11.91 -11.39 1.61
CA ILE A 99 -12.02 -12.78 2.09
C ILE A 99 -13.37 -13.40 1.71
N MET A 100 -14.47 -12.66 1.91
CA MET A 100 -15.82 -13.15 1.65
C MET A 100 -16.05 -13.52 0.18
N TYR A 101 -15.52 -12.71 -0.74
CA TYR A 101 -15.65 -12.93 -2.19
C TYR A 101 -14.45 -13.63 -2.81
N LYS A 102 -13.51 -14.11 -2.00
CA LYS A 102 -12.25 -14.74 -2.46
C LYS A 102 -12.46 -15.86 -3.49
N PRO A 103 -13.41 -16.80 -3.32
CA PRO A 103 -13.60 -17.89 -4.29
C PRO A 103 -14.02 -17.37 -5.68
N ILE A 104 -15.02 -16.48 -5.72
CA ILE A 104 -15.61 -15.96 -6.96
C ILE A 104 -14.65 -15.03 -7.69
N ALA A 105 -13.95 -14.16 -6.95
CA ALA A 105 -12.98 -13.24 -7.54
C ALA A 105 -11.79 -14.00 -8.16
N TYR A 106 -11.38 -15.09 -7.53
CA TYR A 106 -10.28 -15.93 -8.01
C TYR A 106 -10.65 -16.67 -9.29
N GLU A 107 -11.81 -17.33 -9.35
CA GLU A 107 -12.25 -18.03 -10.56
C GLU A 107 -12.30 -17.08 -11.77
N ASN A 108 -12.87 -15.89 -11.59
CA ASN A 108 -12.97 -14.89 -12.65
C ASN A 108 -11.60 -14.35 -13.09
N PHE A 109 -10.68 -14.11 -12.15
CA PHE A 109 -9.34 -13.64 -12.50
C PHE A 109 -8.47 -14.73 -13.10
N ALA A 110 -8.48 -15.95 -12.55
CA ALA A 110 -7.78 -17.09 -13.12
C ALA A 110 -8.28 -17.33 -14.55
N ALA A 111 -9.60 -17.35 -14.77
CA ALA A 111 -10.17 -17.44 -16.11
C ALA A 111 -9.71 -16.30 -17.04
N LYS A 112 -9.57 -15.07 -16.53
CA LYS A 112 -9.06 -13.93 -17.30
C LYS A 112 -7.58 -14.09 -17.66
N CYS A 113 -6.74 -14.52 -16.73
CA CYS A 113 -5.32 -14.77 -16.97
C CYS A 113 -5.13 -15.91 -17.96
N TYR A 114 -5.81 -17.05 -17.75
CA TYR A 114 -5.75 -18.19 -18.68
C TYR A 114 -6.32 -17.85 -20.07
N ARG A 115 -7.39 -17.04 -20.16
CA ARG A 115 -7.82 -16.50 -21.47
C ARG A 115 -6.77 -15.61 -22.10
N SER A 116 -6.08 -14.76 -21.34
CA SER A 116 -5.05 -13.87 -21.90
C SER A 116 -3.82 -14.62 -22.40
N THR A 117 -3.40 -15.71 -21.73
CA THR A 117 -2.35 -16.60 -22.25
C THR A 117 -2.82 -17.38 -23.47
N LEU A 118 -4.08 -17.82 -23.53
CA LEU A 118 -4.63 -18.49 -24.71
C LEU A 118 -4.64 -17.56 -25.94
N TRP A 119 -4.93 -16.28 -25.77
CA TRP A 119 -4.84 -15.29 -26.85
C TRP A 119 -3.39 -14.98 -27.25
N ALA A 120 -2.43 -15.02 -26.30
CA ALA A 120 -1.01 -14.89 -26.61
C ALA A 120 -0.45 -16.11 -27.37
N GLU A 121 -0.99 -17.31 -27.12
CA GLU A 121 -0.63 -18.53 -27.87
C GLU A 121 -1.32 -18.60 -29.24
N LEU A 122 -2.55 -18.09 -29.38
CA LEU A 122 -3.28 -18.07 -30.66
C LEU A 122 -2.84 -16.95 -31.62
N TYR A 123 -2.21 -15.89 -31.10
CA TYR A 123 -1.66 -14.79 -31.89
C TYR A 123 -0.14 -14.64 -31.69
N GLY A 124 0.55 -15.75 -31.40
CA GLY A 124 2.02 -15.78 -31.35
C GLY A 124 2.59 -15.01 -32.54
N GLU A 125 3.35 -13.97 -32.22
CA GLU A 125 4.00 -13.06 -33.16
C GLU A 125 4.76 -13.86 -34.22
N HIS A 126 4.30 -13.78 -35.47
CA HIS A 126 5.19 -13.91 -36.61
C HIS A 126 6.14 -12.73 -36.56
N GLU A 127 7.31 -12.89 -35.95
CA GLU A 127 8.48 -12.05 -36.22
C GLU A 127 9.75 -12.72 -35.69
N GLY A 128 10.57 -13.23 -36.62
CA GLY A 128 11.90 -13.82 -36.37
C GLY A 128 12.18 -15.06 -37.19
#